data_AF-A0A7W6K1N1-F1
#
_entry.id   AF-A0A7W6K1N1-F1
#
_cell.length_a   1.000
_cell.length_b   1.000
_cell.length_c   1.000
_cell.angle_alpha   90.00
_cell.angle_beta   90.00
_cell.angle_gamma   90.00
#
_symmetry.space_group_name_H-M   'P 1'
#
loop_
_entity.id
_entity.type
_entity.pdbx_description
1 polymer ?
#
loop_
_entity_poly.entity_id
_entity_poly.type
_entity_poly.pdbx_seq_one_letter_code
_entity_poly.pdbx_strand_id
1 'polypeptide(L)' 'MSRSLPITAAQITAICKGAAKAGFVAELEIGGVKIRLLPEHLASDKLAKEKAYIAWKGEGHL' A
#
# COMPACT_ATOMS: atom_id res chain seq x y z
N MET A 1 16.11 -18.05 7.24
CA MET A 1 16.99 -17.37 6.26
C MET A 1 16.14 -16.50 5.34
N SER A 2 15.71 -15.31 5.77
CA SER A 2 14.96 -14.36 4.93
C SER A 2 15.95 -13.32 4.41
N ARG A 3 16.49 -13.54 3.22
CA ARG A 3 17.42 -12.58 2.61
C ARG A 3 16.58 -11.41 2.10
N SER A 4 16.80 -10.21 2.65
CA SER A 4 16.08 -9.01 2.20
C SER A 4 16.29 -8.84 0.69
N LEU A 5 15.20 -8.73 -0.07
CA LEU A 5 15.27 -8.46 -1.50
C LEU A 5 15.69 -7.00 -1.68
N PRO A 6 16.87 -6.72 -2.25
CA PRO A 6 17.23 -5.36 -2.60
C PRO A 6 16.38 -4.93 -3.80
N ILE A 7 15.21 -4.35 -3.53
CA ILE A 7 14.34 -3.79 -4.58
C ILE A 7 14.70 -2.31 -4.77
N THR A 8 14.96 -1.92 -6.01
CA THR A 8 15.31 -0.54 -6.33
C THR A 8 14.04 0.32 -6.50
N ALA A 9 14.17 1.64 -6.30
CA ALA A 9 13.08 2.60 -6.53
C ALA A 9 12.51 2.51 -7.96
N ALA A 10 13.35 2.20 -8.94
CA ALA A 10 12.94 1.98 -10.33
C ALA A 10 12.03 0.75 -10.47
N GLN A 11 12.34 -0.35 -9.78
CA GLN A 11 11.52 -1.56 -9.78
C GLN A 11 10.19 -1.36 -9.06
N ILE A 12 10.19 -0.64 -7.92
CA ILE A 12 8.95 -0.27 -7.22
C ILE A 12 8.04 0.55 -8.15
N THR A 13 8.62 1.51 -8.85
CA THR A 13 7.90 2.35 -9.81
C THR A 13 7.32 1.51 -10.95
N ALA A 14 8.07 0.54 -11.47
CA ALA A 14 7.59 -0.36 -12.51
C ALA A 14 6.41 -1.23 -12.02
N ILE A 15 6.46 -1.72 -10.79
CA ILE A 15 5.38 -2.51 -10.17
C ILE A 15 4.13 -1.67 -10.00
N CYS A 16 4.23 -0.45 -9.45
CA CYS A 16 3.07 0.45 -9.32
C CYS A 16 2.45 0.78 -10.67
N LYS A 17 3.28 1.06 -11.68
CA LYS A 17 2.79 1.35 -13.04
C LYS A 17 2.11 0.13 -13.67
N GLY A 18 2.64 -1.08 -13.44
CA GLY A 18 2.01 -2.32 -13.90
C GLY A 18 0.67 -2.59 -13.20
N ALA A 19 0.62 -2.41 -11.89
CA ALA A 19 -0.60 -2.55 -11.09
C ALA A 19 -1.70 -1.60 -11.58
N ALA A 20 -1.38 -0.32 -11.75
CA ALA A 20 -2.33 0.68 -12.23
C ALA A 20 -2.86 0.35 -13.62
N LYS A 21 -2.01 -0.13 -14.54
CA LYS A 21 -2.45 -0.58 -15.87
C LYS A 21 -3.37 -1.79 -15.84
N ALA A 22 -3.23 -2.65 -14.83
CA ALA A 22 -4.06 -3.83 -14.64
C ALA A 22 -5.36 -3.53 -13.86
N GLY A 23 -5.58 -2.28 -13.43
CA GLY A 23 -6.73 -1.89 -12.62
C GLY A 23 -6.60 -2.25 -11.13
N PHE A 24 -5.37 -2.28 -10.63
CA PHE A 24 -5.04 -2.58 -9.24
C PHE A 24 -4.23 -1.45 -8.61
N VAL A 25 -4.43 -1.25 -7.31
CA VAL A 25 -3.63 -0.38 -6.46
C VAL A 25 -2.59 -1.23 -5.74
N ALA A 26 -1.31 -0.87 -5.90
CA ALA A 26 -0.22 -1.53 -5.20
C ALA A 26 -0.01 -0.90 -3.81
N GLU A 27 -0.25 -1.67 -2.76
CA GLU A 27 0.13 -1.37 -1.38
C GLU A 27 1.57 -1.88 -1.17
N LEU A 28 2.48 -1.03 -0.69
CA LEU A 28 3.91 -1.31 -0.59
C LEU A 28 4.41 -1.11 0.84
N GLU A 29 5.25 -2.03 1.30
CA GLU A 29 6.09 -1.93 2.50
C GLU A 29 7.50 -2.32 2.04
N ILE A 30 8.59 -1.62 2.40
CA ILE A 30 9.97 -1.90 1.87
C ILE A 30 11.06 -1.83 2.99
N GLY A 31 12.07 -2.75 2.97
CA GLY A 31 12.97 -3.16 4.07
C GLY A 31 12.66 -4.55 4.69
N GLY A 32 11.37 -4.86 4.86
CA GLY A 32 10.74 -6.15 5.15
C GLY A 32 9.40 -6.11 4.42
N VAL A 33 9.39 -6.56 3.17
CA VAL A 33 8.72 -5.78 2.11
C VAL A 33 7.45 -6.45 1.61
N LYS A 34 6.27 -6.04 2.08
CA LYS A 34 5.00 -6.56 1.55
C LYS A 34 4.45 -5.69 0.41
N ILE A 35 4.26 -6.30 -0.75
CA ILE A 35 3.54 -5.70 -1.88
C ILE A 35 2.21 -6.43 -2.03
N ARG A 36 1.08 -5.72 -1.90
CA ARG A 36 -0.26 -6.28 -2.14
C ARG A 36 -0.94 -5.55 -3.27
N LEU A 37 -1.55 -6.30 -4.17
CA LEU A 37 -2.38 -5.74 -5.23
C LEU A 37 -3.83 -5.78 -4.76
N LEU A 38 -4.43 -4.60 -4.64
CA LEU A 38 -5.83 -4.43 -4.29
C LEU A 38 -6.60 -4.05 -5.56
N PRO A 39 -7.73 -4.69 -5.87
CA PRO A 39 -8.62 -4.20 -6.93
C PRO A 39 -9.00 -2.75 -6.67
N GLU A 40 -9.04 -1.91 -7.70
CA GLU A 40 -9.34 -0.47 -7.56
C GLU A 40 -10.62 -0.18 -6.76
N HIS A 41 -11.66 -0.99 -6.96
CA HIS A 41 -12.94 -0.83 -6.24
C HIS A 41 -12.84 -1.11 -4.74
N LEU A 42 -11.88 -1.94 -4.30
CA LEU A 42 -11.65 -2.24 -2.88
C LEU A 42 -10.63 -1.29 -2.23
N ALA A 43 -9.76 -0.69 -3.04
CA ALA A 43 -8.76 0.27 -2.55
C ALA A 43 -9.41 1.49 -1.89
N SER A 44 -10.51 2.00 -2.46
CA SER A 44 -11.26 3.14 -1.92
C SER A 44 -11.90 2.85 -0.56
N ASP A 45 -12.48 1.66 -0.35
CA ASP A 45 -13.11 1.27 0.92
C ASP A 45 -12.08 1.09 2.03
N LYS A 46 -10.94 0.48 1.70
CA LYS A 46 -9.84 0.26 2.64
C LYS A 46 -9.16 1.58 3.04
N LEU A 47 -8.93 2.48 2.08
CA LEU A 47 -8.39 3.82 2.35
C LEU A 47 -9.36 4.67 3.17
N ALA A 48 -10.67 4.56 2.92
CA ALA A 48 -11.70 5.25 3.68
C ALA A 48 -11.77 4.76 5.14
N LYS A 49 -11.73 3.44 5.37
CA LYS A 49 -11.69 2.85 6.72
C LYS A 49 -10.40 3.19 7.47
N GLU A 50 -9.27 3.17 6.80
CA GLU A 50 -7.98 3.50 7.43
C GLU A 50 -7.91 4.99 7.80
N LYS A 51 -8.39 5.88 6.92
CA LYS A 51 -8.55 7.31 7.24
C LYS A 51 -9.54 7.55 8.39
N ALA A 52 -10.67 6.83 8.42
CA ALA A 52 -11.65 6.95 9.49
C ALA A 52 -11.11 6.46 10.84
N TYR A 53 -10.35 5.36 10.85
CA TYR A 53 -9.68 4.86 12.05
C TYR A 53 -8.61 5.83 12.56
N ILE A 54 -7.79 6.38 11.66
CA ILE A 54 -6.76 7.37 12.01
C ILE A 54 -7.41 8.67 12.51
N ALA A 55 -8.51 9.13 11.89
CA ALA A 55 -9.26 10.30 12.33
C ALA A 55 -9.87 10.09 13.73
N TRP A 56 -10.55 8.96 13.95
CA TRP A 56 -11.11 8.60 15.27
C TRP A 56 -10.04 8.48 16.37
N LYS A 57 -8.83 8.05 16.01
CA LYS A 57 -7.70 7.90 16.95
C LYS A 57 -6.90 9.20 17.15
N GLY A 58 -6.97 10.13 16.18
CA GLY A 58 -6.31 11.44 16.22
C GLY A 58 -7.08 12.48 17.03
N GLU A 59 -8.39 12.28 17.21
CA GLU A 59 -9.21 13.01 18.17
C GLU A 59 -9.04 12.42 19.59
N GLY A 60 -7.86 12.59 20.18
CA GLY A 60 -7.75 12.58 21.65
C GLY A 60 -8.66 13.69 22.19
N HIS A 61 -9.61 13.43 23.09
CA HIS A 61 -9.31 13.26 24.52
C HIS A 61 -8.17 14.19 24.96
N LEU A 62 -8.44 15.49 24.89
CA LEU A 62 -7.80 16.55 25.65
C LEU A 62 -8.85 17.09 26.63
#